data_AF-A0A3Q0J2B2-F1
#
_entry.id   AF-A0A3Q0J2B2-F1
#
_cell.length_a   1.000
_cell.length_b   1.000
_cell.length_c   1.000
_cell.angle_alpha   90.00
_cell.angle_beta   90.00
_cell.angle_gamma   90.00
#
_symmetry.space_group_name_H-M   'P 1'
#
loop_
_entity.id
_entity.type
_entity.pdbx_description
1 polymer ?
#
loop_
_entity_poly.entity_id
_entity_poly.type
_entity_poly.pdbx_seq_one_letter_code
_entity_poly.pdbx_strand_id
1 'polypeptide(L)'
;MAHVQMDVKFRSLICLGLNEQVLHLWLEVLCSCEPVVLKWYHPWSFISSPGWVQVKCDLRVLSQFPFNLSPDWELPPRKGQSQPLKDGVQDMLVKHHLFSWDL
;
A
#
# COMPACT_ATOMS: atom_id res chain seq x y z
N MET A 1 -11.21 -16.14 3.83
CA MET A 1 -10.85 -14.84 4.45
C MET A 1 -9.34 -14.56 4.40
N ALA A 2 -8.46 -15.52 4.74
CA ALA A 2 -7.01 -15.29 4.75
C ALA A 2 -6.42 -14.87 3.38
N HIS A 3 -6.82 -15.51 2.28
CA HIS A 3 -6.37 -15.14 0.93
C HIS A 3 -6.71 -13.67 0.59
N VAL A 4 -7.97 -13.28 0.81
CA VAL A 4 -8.42 -11.89 0.59
C VAL A 4 -7.59 -10.88 1.40
N GLN A 5 -7.26 -11.20 2.65
CA GLN A 5 -6.43 -10.33 3.49
C GLN A 5 -4.97 -10.21 2.97
N MET A 6 -4.42 -11.29 2.43
CA MET A 6 -3.08 -11.28 1.86
C MET A 6 -3.03 -10.50 0.54
N ASP A 7 -4.10 -10.57 -0.27
CA ASP A 7 -4.23 -9.77 -1.49
C ASP A 7 -4.30 -8.27 -1.20
N VAL A 8 -4.93 -7.89 -0.08
CA VAL A 8 -4.93 -6.50 0.40
C VAL A 8 -3.52 -6.06 0.79
N LYS A 9 -2.80 -6.87 1.58
CA LYS A 9 -1.40 -6.57 1.96
C LYS A 9 -0.49 -6.44 0.74
N PHE A 10 -0.69 -7.30 -0.25
CA PHE A 10 0.08 -7.25 -1.49
C PHE A 10 -0.19 -5.95 -2.24
N ARG A 11 -1.46 -5.53 -2.40
CA ARG A 11 -1.79 -4.24 -3.02
C ARG A 11 -1.22 -3.04 -2.23
N SER A 12 -1.26 -3.07 -0.91
CA SER A 12 -0.61 -2.06 -0.08
C SER A 12 0.90 -2.00 -0.32
N LEU A 13 1.57 -3.15 -0.48
CA LEU A 13 2.99 -3.22 -0.83
C LEU A 13 3.28 -2.59 -2.20
N ILE A 14 2.41 -2.81 -3.20
CA ILE A 14 2.52 -2.16 -4.51
C ILE A 14 2.41 -0.62 -4.37
N CYS A 15 1.44 -0.12 -3.59
CA CYS A 15 1.30 1.31 -3.32
C CYS A 15 2.57 1.90 -2.70
N LEU A 16 3.15 1.21 -1.69
CA LEU A 16 4.40 1.63 -1.06
C LEU A 16 5.56 1.64 -2.05
N GLY A 17 5.71 0.58 -2.86
CA GLY A 17 6.75 0.51 -3.87
C GLY A 17 6.65 1.60 -4.94
N LEU A 18 5.44 2.04 -5.29
CA LEU A 18 5.21 3.16 -6.21
C LEU A 18 5.53 4.51 -5.56
N ASN A 19 5.05 4.76 -4.34
CA ASN A 19 5.32 6.00 -3.60
C ASN A 19 6.82 6.22 -3.40
N GLU A 20 7.55 5.15 -3.05
CA GLU A 20 8.99 5.17 -2.83
C GLU A 20 9.80 4.98 -4.13
N GLN A 21 9.14 4.83 -5.29
CA GLN A 21 9.77 4.69 -6.61
C GLN A 21 10.70 3.46 -6.76
N VAL A 22 10.58 2.46 -5.89
CA VAL A 22 11.43 1.26 -5.82
C VAL A 22 10.74 -0.03 -6.26
N LEU A 23 9.51 0.04 -6.79
CA LEU A 23 8.73 -1.16 -7.16
C LEU A 23 9.48 -2.10 -8.13
N HIS A 24 10.22 -1.54 -9.09
CA HIS A 24 11.05 -2.31 -10.02
C HIS A 24 12.22 -3.03 -9.34
N LEU A 25 12.84 -2.40 -8.32
CA LEU A 25 13.91 -3.02 -7.52
C LEU A 25 13.35 -4.15 -6.64
N TRP A 26 12.16 -3.96 -6.08
CA TRP A 26 11.50 -5.01 -5.31
C TRP A 26 11.22 -6.26 -6.15
N LEU A 27 10.72 -6.08 -7.38
CA LEU A 27 10.51 -7.20 -8.31
C LEU A 27 11.83 -7.89 -8.67
N GLU A 28 12.90 -7.12 -8.89
CA GLU A 28 14.24 -7.68 -9.16
C GLU A 28 14.73 -8.55 -8.01
N VAL A 29 14.67 -8.05 -6.78
CA VAL A 29 15.10 -8.81 -5.59
C VAL A 29 14.32 -10.13 -5.45
N LEU A 30 13.00 -10.10 -5.69
CA LEU A 30 12.17 -11.30 -5.66
C LEU A 30 12.60 -12.31 -6.73
N CYS A 31 12.73 -11.87 -7.98
CA CYS A 31 12.99 -12.75 -9.12
C CYS A 31 14.45 -13.25 -9.16
N SER A 32 15.40 -12.48 -8.63
CA SER A 32 16.79 -12.89 -8.52
C SER A 32 17.07 -13.83 -7.33
N CYS A 33 16.12 -14.00 -6.41
CA CYS A 33 16.26 -14.91 -5.28
C CYS A 33 15.82 -16.33 -5.64
N GLU A 34 16.71 -17.10 -6.27
CA GLU A 34 16.42 -18.48 -6.71
C GLU A 34 15.82 -19.39 -5.62
N PRO A 35 16.30 -19.41 -4.36
CA PRO A 35 15.67 -20.24 -3.31
C PRO A 35 14.21 -19.87 -3.02
N VAL A 36 13.85 -18.59 -3.14
CA VAL A 36 12.47 -18.11 -2.96
C VAL A 36 11.64 -18.49 -4.18
N VAL A 37 12.16 -18.26 -5.39
CA VAL A 37 11.46 -18.60 -6.63
C VAL A 37 11.15 -20.09 -6.69
N LEU A 38 12.13 -20.96 -6.45
CA LEU A 38 11.95 -22.42 -6.46
C LEU A 38 11.01 -22.92 -5.37
N LYS A 39 10.95 -22.24 -4.23
CA LYS A 39 10.07 -22.62 -3.11
C LYS A 39 8.60 -22.26 -3.36
N TRP A 40 8.33 -21.13 -4.00
CA TRP A 40 6.99 -20.53 -4.06
C TRP A 40 6.37 -20.50 -5.46
N TYR A 41 7.14 -20.75 -6.52
CA TYR A 41 6.67 -20.71 -7.89
C TYR A 41 6.92 -22.04 -8.61
N HIS A 42 5.99 -22.41 -9.49
CA HIS A 42 6.19 -23.57 -10.37
C HIS A 42 7.23 -23.29 -11.45
N PRO A 43 7.95 -24.32 -11.95
CA PRO A 43 8.96 -24.14 -13.01
C PRO A 43 8.41 -23.53 -14.32
N TRP A 44 7.12 -23.71 -14.61
CA TRP A 44 6.43 -23.14 -15.76
C TRP A 44 5.78 -21.77 -15.46
N SER A 45 6.03 -21.20 -14.28
CA SER A 45 5.54 -19.88 -13.94
C SER A 45 6.26 -18.80 -14.75
N PHE A 46 5.61 -17.65 -14.90
CA PHE A 46 6.23 -16.49 -15.55
C PHE A 46 7.51 -16.03 -14.82
N ILE A 47 7.54 -16.09 -13.49
CA ILE A 47 8.69 -15.68 -12.67
C ILE A 47 9.91 -16.57 -12.89
N SER A 48 9.71 -17.84 -13.26
CA SER A 48 10.79 -18.77 -13.62
C SER A 48 11.36 -18.52 -15.03
N SER A 49 10.71 -17.67 -15.83
CA SER A 49 11.18 -17.27 -17.15
C SER A 49 11.93 -15.93 -17.09
N PRO A 50 12.79 -15.58 -18.07
CA PRO A 50 13.40 -14.25 -18.14
C PRO A 50 12.39 -13.12 -18.44
N GLY A 51 11.09 -13.42 -18.63
CA GLY A 51 10.05 -12.44 -18.95
C GLY A 51 9.88 -11.34 -17.89
N TRP A 52 10.20 -11.60 -16.62
CA TRP A 52 10.13 -10.60 -15.55
C TRP A 52 11.10 -9.42 -15.78
N VAL A 53 12.16 -9.59 -16.57
CA VAL A 53 13.11 -8.52 -16.91
C VAL A 53 12.41 -7.41 -17.70
N GLN A 54 11.50 -7.75 -18.60
CA GLN A 54 10.71 -6.76 -19.34
C GLN A 54 9.77 -6.01 -18.40
N VAL A 55 9.06 -6.74 -17.54
CA VAL A 55 8.17 -6.13 -16.54
C VAL A 55 8.94 -5.18 -15.62
N LYS A 56 10.15 -5.55 -15.21
CA LYS A 56 11.04 -4.66 -14.44
C LYS A 56 11.34 -3.36 -15.19
N CYS A 57 11.67 -3.44 -16.47
CA CYS A 57 11.94 -2.26 -17.30
C CYS A 57 10.71 -1.35 -17.41
N ASP A 58 9.52 -1.93 -17.61
CA ASP A 58 8.28 -1.17 -17.70
C ASP A 58 7.96 -0.49 -16.35
N LEU A 59 8.16 -1.19 -15.23
CA LEU A 59 8.01 -0.63 -13.88
C LEU A 59 9.04 0.47 -13.58
N ARG A 60 10.24 0.42 -14.16
CA ARG A 60 11.26 1.46 -13.98
C ARG A 60 10.80 2.80 -14.57
N VAL A 61 10.01 2.80 -15.64
CA VAL A 61 9.43 4.04 -16.19
C VAL A 61 8.53 4.72 -15.15
N LEU A 62 7.80 3.94 -14.35
CA LEU A 62 6.93 4.46 -13.29
C LEU A 62 7.71 5.19 -12.18
N SER A 63 9.01 4.91 -12.00
CA SER A 63 9.83 5.59 -10.98
C SER A 63 10.04 7.08 -11.26
N GLN A 64 9.68 7.57 -12.44
CA GLN A 64 9.78 8.98 -12.82
C GLN A 64 8.60 9.81 -12.30
N PHE A 65 7.56 9.17 -11.75
CA PHE A 65 6.37 9.84 -11.26
C PHE A 65 6.37 9.90 -9.72
N PRO A 66 6.03 11.05 -9.11
CA PRO A 66 5.92 11.18 -7.67
C PRO A 66 4.53 10.72 -7.19
N PHE A 67 4.37 9.42 -6.99
CA PHE A 67 3.10 8.87 -6.48
C PHE A 67 2.86 9.25 -5.01
N ASN A 68 1.59 9.45 -4.66
CA ASN A 68 1.13 9.65 -3.28
C ASN A 68 -0.17 8.86 -3.04
N LEU A 69 -0.06 7.54 -3.13
CA LEU A 69 -1.17 6.61 -2.94
C LEU A 69 -1.34 6.27 -1.46
N SER A 70 -2.60 6.13 -1.01
CA SER A 70 -2.89 5.65 0.35
C SER A 70 -2.75 4.12 0.42
N PRO A 71 -1.76 3.55 1.13
CA PRO A 71 -1.60 2.09 1.22
C PRO A 71 -2.72 1.44 2.04
N ASP A 72 -3.36 2.21 2.91
CA ASP A 72 -4.40 1.76 3.83
C ASP A 72 -5.82 1.88 3.24
N TRP A 73 -5.96 2.23 1.95
CA TRP A 73 -7.25 2.49 1.30
C TRP A 73 -8.26 1.34 1.41
N GLU A 74 -7.79 0.10 1.33
CA GLU A 74 -8.63 -1.10 1.40
C GLU A 74 -8.66 -1.72 2.81
N LEU A 75 -7.92 -1.15 3.76
CA LEU A 75 -7.91 -1.63 5.12
C LEU A 75 -9.13 -1.09 5.88
N PRO A 76 -9.71 -1.89 6.79
CA PRO A 76 -10.74 -1.36 7.67
C PRO A 76 -10.16 -0.17 8.46
N PRO A 77 -10.96 0.89 8.68
CA PRO A 77 -10.51 2.06 9.42
C PRO A 77 -9.92 1.63 10.76
N ARG A 78 -8.72 2.12 11.07
CA ARG A 78 -8.05 1.81 12.33
C ARG A 78 -8.98 2.26 13.47
N LYS A 79 -9.51 1.29 14.23
CA LYS A 79 -10.22 1.56 15.48
C LYS A 79 -9.21 2.21 16.44
N GLY A 80 -9.14 3.54 16.47
CA GLY A 80 -8.20 4.27 17.33
C GLY A 80 -7.69 5.61 16.80
N GLN A 81 -8.03 6.03 15.58
CA GLN A 81 -7.87 7.44 15.18
C GLN A 81 -9.23 8.15 15.21
N SER A 82 -9.89 8.16 16.38
CA SER A 82 -10.64 9.35 16.76
C SER A 82 -9.61 10.48 16.74
N GLN A 83 -9.76 11.45 15.84
CA GLN A 83 -8.90 12.62 15.81
C GLN A 83 -9.12 13.37 17.13
N PRO A 84 -8.20 13.31 18.13
CA PRO A 84 -8.45 13.95 19.43
C PRO A 84 -8.64 15.46 19.28
N LEU A 85 -8.09 16.03 18.19
CA LEU A 85 -8.26 17.41 17.79
C LEU A 85 -9.70 17.73 17.35
N LYS A 86 -10.43 16.84 16.68
CA LYS A 86 -11.82 17.12 16.28
C LYS A 86 -12.74 17.13 17.49
N ASP A 87 -12.58 16.14 18.37
CA ASP A 87 -13.36 16.07 19.61
C ASP A 87 -13.05 17.26 20.51
N GLY A 88 -11.77 17.62 20.68
CA GLY A 88 -11.37 18.78 21.48
C GLY A 88 -11.81 20.13 20.89
N VAL A 89 -11.79 20.28 19.56
CA VAL A 89 -12.31 21.50 18.89
C VAL A 89 -13.82 21.56 19.00
N GLN A 90 -14.54 20.45 18.81
CA GLN A 90 -15.98 20.39 19.00
C GLN A 90 -16.36 20.76 20.44
N ASP A 91 -15.65 20.20 21.43
CA ASP A 91 -15.83 20.51 22.84
C ASP A 91 -15.58 22.00 23.16
N MET A 92 -14.54 22.60 22.57
CA MET A 92 -14.23 24.02 22.74
C MET A 92 -15.29 24.91 22.09
N LEU A 93 -15.80 24.56 20.91
CA LEU A 93 -16.83 25.31 20.21
C LEU A 93 -18.17 25.29 20.98
N VAL A 94 -18.52 24.14 21.56
CA VAL A 94 -19.71 24.00 22.42
C VAL A 94 -19.52 24.74 23.75
N LYS A 95 -18.38 24.58 24.43
CA LYS A 95 -18.08 25.25 25.71
C LYS A 95 -18.10 26.78 25.60
N HIS A 96 -17.51 27.32 24.53
CA HIS A 96 -17.47 28.77 24.31
C HIS A 96 -18.75 29.34 23.69
N HIS A 97 -19.84 28.56 23.55
CA HIS A 97 -21.12 28.98 22.96
C HIS A 97 -20.96 29.59 21.55
N LEU A 98 -19.91 29.20 20.83
CA LEU A 98 -19.64 29.71 19.48
C LEU A 98 -20.58 29.08 18.44
N PHE A 99 -21.18 27.93 18.77
CA PHE A 99 -22.26 27.31 18.02
C PHE A 99 -23.25 26.64 19.01
N SER A 100 -24.48 27.16 19.08
CA SER A 100 -25.61 26.43 19.66
C SER A 100 -26.24 25.59 18.55
N TRP A 101 -26.17 24.27 18.67
CA TRP A 101 -27.13 23.42 17.96
C TRP A 101 -28.38 23.38 18.81
N ASP A 102 -29.22 24.41 18.70
CA ASP A 102 -30.63 24.26 19.08
C ASP A 102 -31.26 23.32 18.04
N LEU A 103 -31.51 22.09 18.47
CA LEU A 103 -32.12 21.00 17.72
C LEU A 103 -33.61 20.94 18.06
#